data_AF-A0A9D2KNV7-F1
#
_entry.id   AF-A0A9D2KNV7-F1
#
_cell.length_a   1.000
_cell.length_b   1.000
_cell.length_c   1.000
_cell.angle_alpha   90.00
_cell.angle_beta   90.00
_cell.angle_gamma   90.00
#
_symmetry.space_group_name_H-M   'P 1'
#
loop_
_entity.id
_entity.type
_entity.pdbx_description
1 polymer ?
#
loop_
_entity_poly.entity_id
_entity_poly.type
_entity_poly.pdbx_seq_one_letter_code
_entity_poly.pdbx_strand_id
1 'polypeptide(L)'
;MDALNGTGQEEKRADIEKIRIDSSLPLEQRMKQYLERIKDPYCFLCGKTPVRICFSPEGEDLDTKLKHYIQRRGAAAYRRFYGEEQKER
;
A
#
# COMPACT_ATOMS: atom_id res chain seq x y z
N MET A 1 -19.80 -12.33 8.25
CA MET A 1 -19.20 -12.71 6.95
C MET A 1 -19.99 -11.96 5.90
N ASP A 2 -19.68 -10.67 5.76
CA ASP A 2 -20.55 -9.75 5.03
C ASP A 2 -20.22 -9.75 3.53
N ALA A 3 -21.19 -10.29 2.81
CA ALA A 3 -21.68 -9.86 1.50
C ALA A 3 -20.66 -9.23 0.54
N LEU A 4 -20.45 -9.99 -0.54
CA LEU A 4 -20.19 -9.52 -1.89
C LEU A 4 -21.21 -8.44 -2.32
N ASN A 5 -21.05 -7.20 -1.85
CA ASN A 5 -21.74 -6.05 -2.40
C ASN A 5 -20.72 -5.18 -3.15
N GLY A 6 -20.52 -5.57 -4.41
CA GLY A 6 -20.16 -4.62 -5.45
C GLY A 6 -21.30 -3.62 -5.60
N THR A 7 -21.30 -2.58 -4.79
CA THR A 7 -22.25 -1.47 -4.88
C THR A 7 -21.49 -0.19 -5.22
N GLY A 8 -21.51 0.18 -6.51
CA GLY A 8 -21.71 1.58 -6.90
C GLY A 8 -20.51 2.53 -6.96
N GLN A 9 -19.27 2.06 -7.10
CA GLN A 9 -18.10 2.95 -7.34
C GLN A 9 -17.14 2.45 -8.44
N GLU A 10 -17.59 1.67 -9.42
CA GLU A 10 -16.74 1.32 -10.56
C GLU A 10 -16.45 2.52 -11.47
N GLU A 11 -17.34 3.51 -11.51
CA GLU A 11 -17.26 4.60 -12.48
C GLU A 11 -16.24 5.71 -12.15
N LYS A 12 -15.60 5.67 -10.97
CA LYS A 12 -14.67 6.72 -10.51
C LYS A 12 -13.26 6.24 -10.17
N ARG A 13 -12.89 5.01 -10.51
CA ARG A 13 -11.52 4.51 -10.30
C ARG A 13 -10.57 4.99 -11.40
N ALA A 14 -9.33 5.27 -11.03
CA ALA A 14 -8.32 5.61 -12.01
C ALA A 14 -7.88 4.34 -12.76
N ASP A 15 -7.71 4.46 -14.08
CA ASP A 15 -7.14 3.41 -14.92
C ASP A 15 -5.63 3.61 -15.01
N ILE A 16 -4.88 2.65 -14.47
CA ILE A 16 -3.42 2.75 -14.32
C ILE A 16 -2.71 2.80 -15.67
N GLU A 17 -3.29 2.20 -16.73
CA GLU A 17 -2.72 2.23 -18.08
C GLU A 17 -2.72 3.65 -18.66
N LYS A 18 -3.60 4.53 -18.17
CA LYS A 18 -3.71 5.93 -18.60
C LYS A 18 -2.80 6.85 -17.80
N ILE A 19 -2.22 6.39 -16.70
CA ILE A 19 -1.33 7.20 -15.86
C ILE A 19 0.08 7.16 -16.42
N ARG A 20 0.50 8.26 -17.04
CA ARG A 20 1.89 8.43 -17.50
C ARG A 20 2.77 8.97 -16.37
N ILE A 21 3.96 8.41 -16.19
CA ILE A 21 4.97 8.94 -15.26
C ILE A 21 5.99 9.72 -16.07
N ASP A 22 6.20 10.99 -15.72
CA ASP A 22 7.26 11.79 -16.32
C ASP A 22 8.60 11.44 -15.68
N SER A 23 9.45 10.73 -16.41
CA SER A 23 10.76 10.30 -15.93
C SER A 23 11.80 11.41 -15.85
N SER A 24 11.52 12.60 -16.40
CA SER A 24 12.44 13.75 -16.34
C SER A 24 12.42 14.44 -14.97
N LEU A 25 11.37 14.23 -14.18
CA LEU A 25 11.20 14.84 -12.86
C LEU A 25 11.98 14.10 -11.77
N PRO A 26 12.40 14.79 -10.69
CA PRO A 26 12.91 14.17 -9.49
C PRO A 26 11.95 13.13 -8.90
N LEU A 27 12.50 12.12 -8.22
CA LEU A 27 11.73 10.99 -7.67
C LEU A 27 10.52 11.42 -6.84
N GLU A 28 10.71 12.38 -5.93
CA GLU A 28 9.65 12.85 -5.03
C GLU A 28 8.47 13.46 -5.79
N GLN A 29 8.76 14.30 -6.80
CA GLN A 29 7.72 14.90 -7.64
C GLN A 29 7.00 13.86 -8.49
N ARG A 30 7.73 12.86 -9.00
CA ARG A 30 7.14 11.72 -9.72
C ARG A 30 6.15 10.95 -8.85
N MET A 31 6.54 10.64 -7.61
CA MET A 31 5.69 9.94 -6.66
C MET A 31 4.44 10.76 -6.32
N LYS A 32 4.61 12.05 -6.07
CA LYS A 32 3.48 12.95 -5.78
C LYS A 32 2.48 13.02 -6.94
N GLN A 33 2.95 13.25 -8.16
CA GLN A 33 2.08 13.29 -9.34
C GLN A 33 1.35 11.96 -9.58
N TYR A 34 2.04 10.83 -9.35
CA TYR A 34 1.42 9.52 -9.49
C TYR A 34 0.28 9.33 -8.48
N LEU A 35 0.52 9.65 -7.21
CA LEU A 35 -0.48 9.52 -6.14
C LEU A 35 -1.70 10.43 -6.37
N GLU A 36 -1.49 11.66 -6.83
CA GLU A 36 -2.57 12.59 -7.18
C GLU A 36 -3.44 12.06 -8.34
N ARG A 37 -2.84 11.37 -9.31
CA ARG A 37 -3.55 10.82 -10.47
C ARG A 37 -4.30 9.53 -10.17
N ILE A 38 -3.68 8.61 -9.43
CA ILE A 38 -4.28 7.32 -9.11
C ILE A 38 -5.42 7.43 -8.09
N LYS A 39 -5.39 8.46 -7.23
CA LYS A 39 -6.34 8.75 -6.14
C LYS A 39 -6.34 7.67 -5.05
N ASP A 40 -6.73 6.45 -5.40
CA ASP A 40 -6.74 5.28 -4.52
C ASP A 40 -5.78 4.20 -5.07
N PRO A 41 -4.56 4.08 -4.53
CA PRO A 41 -3.60 3.07 -4.96
C PRO A 41 -4.02 1.63 -4.60
N TYR A 42 -5.03 1.44 -3.74
CA TYR A 42 -5.54 0.12 -3.37
C TYR A 42 -6.75 -0.31 -4.23
N CYS A 43 -7.43 0.62 -4.91
CA CYS A 43 -8.57 0.31 -5.78
C CYS A 43 -8.48 1.06 -7.12
N PHE A 44 -8.02 0.37 -8.17
CA PHE A 44 -7.83 0.96 -9.50
C PHE A 44 -8.30 0.02 -10.62
N LEU A 45 -8.27 0.51 -11.86
CA LEU A 45 -8.54 -0.29 -13.07
C LEU A 45 -7.23 -0.56 -13.80
N CYS A 46 -7.10 -1.76 -14.35
CA CYS A 46 -6.10 -2.09 -15.37
C CYS A 46 -6.86 -2.36 -16.67
N GLY A 47 -7.01 -1.33 -17.51
CA GLY A 47 -7.91 -1.36 -18.66
C GLY A 47 -9.38 -1.53 -18.22
N LYS A 48 -9.94 -2.72 -18.44
CA LYS A 48 -11.33 -3.08 -18.02
C LYS A 48 -11.38 -3.91 -16.74
N THR A 49 -10.24 -4.29 -16.18
CA THR A 49 -10.17 -5.19 -15.02
C THR A 49 -10.07 -4.39 -13.72
N PRO A 50 -11.06 -4.47 -12.81
CA PRO A 50 -10.96 -3.87 -11.49
C PRO A 50 -9.96 -4.65 -10.61
N VAL A 51 -9.02 -3.92 -10.02
CA VAL A 51 -8.03 -4.45 -9.08
C VAL A 51 -8.28 -3.84 -7.71
N ARG A 52 -8.39 -4.70 -6.70
CA ARG A 52 -8.45 -4.31 -5.30
C ARG A 52 -7.33 -5.02 -4.53
N ILE A 53 -6.45 -4.24 -3.93
CA ILE A 53 -5.36 -4.73 -3.09
C ILE A 53 -5.86 -4.71 -1.65
N CYS A 54 -5.83 -5.86 -0.99
CA CYS A 54 -6.16 -6.01 0.42
C CYS A 54 -5.15 -6.94 1.08
N PHE A 55 -4.92 -6.72 2.37
CA PHE A 55 -4.24 -7.71 3.19
C PHE A 55 -5.22 -8.84 3.50
N SER A 56 -4.73 -10.09 3.43
CA SER A 56 -5.52 -11.25 3.85
C SER A 56 -5.88 -11.11 5.32
N PRO A 57 -7.14 -11.31 5.72
CA PRO A 57 -7.51 -11.32 7.13
C PRO A 57 -6.80 -12.43 7.93
N GLU A 58 -6.42 -13.52 7.26
CA GLU A 58 -5.65 -14.65 7.82
C GLU A 58 -4.13 -14.48 7.66
N GLY A 59 -3.67 -13.38 7.07
CA GLY A 59 -2.25 -13.09 6.91
C GLY A 59 -1.68 -12.35 8.12
N GLU A 60 -0.35 -12.36 8.25
CA GLU A 60 0.33 -11.44 9.18
C GLU A 60 -0.10 -10.01 8.93
N ASP A 61 -0.41 -9.30 10.02
CA ASP A 61 -0.80 -7.90 9.98
C ASP A 61 0.32 -7.02 9.40
N LEU A 62 -0.06 -5.81 8.98
CA LEU A 62 0.86 -4.86 8.36
C LEU A 62 2.02 -4.48 9.31
N ASP A 63 1.75 -4.42 10.61
CA ASP A 63 2.76 -4.09 11.63
C ASP A 63 3.85 -5.16 11.68
N THR A 64 3.47 -6.43 11.76
CA THR A 64 4.36 -7.59 11.77
C THR A 64 5.19 -7.65 10.49
N LYS A 65 4.58 -7.43 9.32
CA LYS A 65 5.29 -7.38 8.04
C LYS A 65 6.28 -6.22 7.96
N LEU A 66 5.91 -5.03 8.44
CA LEU A 66 6.79 -3.86 8.48
C LEU A 66 7.96 -4.09 9.44
N LYS A 67 7.69 -4.67 10.61
CA LYS A 67 8.73 -5.08 11.57
C LYS A 67 9.72 -6.03 10.93
N HIS A 68 9.24 -7.10 10.29
CA HIS A 68 10.10 -8.04 9.57
C HIS A 68 10.94 -7.37 8.47
N TYR A 69 10.33 -6.51 7.66
CA TYR A 69 11.03 -5.80 6.59
C TYR A 69 12.12 -4.85 7.11
N ILE A 70 11.80 -4.05 8.13
CA ILE A 70 12.74 -3.10 8.73
C ILE A 70 13.83 -3.84 9.51
N GLN A 71 13.52 -4.93 10.22
CA GLN A 71 14.52 -5.79 10.84
C GLN A 71 15.48 -6.36 9.80
N ARG A 72 14.94 -6.84 8.66
CA ARG A 72 15.73 -7.42 7.58
C ARG A 72 16.62 -6.40 6.84
N ARG A 73 16.22 -5.11 6.79
CA ARG A 73 16.95 -4.05 6.08
C ARG A 73 17.67 -3.03 6.97
N GLY A 74 17.41 -3.03 8.28
CA GLY A 74 17.84 -2.02 9.23
C GLY A 74 18.01 -2.55 10.67
N ALA A 75 18.55 -3.76 10.80
CA ALA A 75 18.72 -4.50 12.07
C ALA A 75 19.35 -3.70 13.24
N ALA A 76 20.11 -2.65 12.96
CA ALA A 76 20.69 -1.77 13.98
C ALA A 76 19.71 -0.72 14.52
N ALA A 77 18.86 -0.12 13.66
CA ALA A 77 17.91 0.90 14.07
C ALA A 77 16.70 0.27 14.80
N TYR A 78 16.23 -0.88 14.32
CA TYR A 78 15.05 -1.53 14.87
C TYR A 78 15.18 -1.88 16.36
N ARG A 79 16.32 -2.42 16.79
CA ARG A 79 16.62 -2.71 18.21
C ARG A 79 16.58 -1.47 19.10
N ARG A 80 16.94 -0.30 18.56
CA ARG A 80 16.94 0.96 19.30
C ARG A 80 15.54 1.54 19.49
N PHE A 81 14.63 1.31 18.54
CA PHE A 81 13.28 1.86 18.58
C PHE A 81 12.23 0.93 19.21
N TYR A 82 12.44 -0.40 19.18
CA TYR A 82 11.48 -1.40 19.67
C TYR A 82 12.04 -2.34 20.75
N GLY A 83 13.20 -2.02 21.33
CA GLY A 83 13.97 -2.95 22.17
C GLY A 83 13.55 -3.09 23.64
N GLU A 84 12.57 -2.36 24.17
CA GLU A 84 12.38 -2.29 25.64
C GLU A 84 10.94 -2.32 26.17
N GLU A 85 9.98 -3.03 25.57
CA GLU A 85 8.67 -3.22 26.24
C GLU A 85 8.06 -4.61 26.12
N GLN A 86 8.81 -5.67 26.47
CA GLN A 86 8.20 -6.91 26.95
C GLN A 86 9.02 -7.54 28.08
N LYS A 87 8.95 -6.92 29.27
CA LYS A 87 9.16 -7.62 30.52
C LYS A 87 8.09 -7.16 31.49
N GLU A 88 6.94 -7.82 31.45
CA GLU A 88 6.11 -8.22 32.61
C GLU A 88 4.72 -8.66 32.13
N ARG A 89 4.53 -9.99 32.04
CA ARG A 89 3.35 -10.73 32.51
C ARG A 89 3.62 -12.23 32.49
#